data_AF-A0ABD5X819-F1
#
_entry.id   AF-A0ABD5X819-F1
#
_cell.length_a   1.000
_cell.length_b   1.000
_cell.length_c   1.000
_cell.angle_alpha   90.00
_cell.angle_beta   90.00
_cell.angle_gamma   90.00
#
_symmetry.space_group_name_H-M   'P 1'
#
loop_
_entity.id
_entity.type
_entity.pdbx_description
1 polymer ?
#
loop_
_entity_poly.entity_id
_entity_poly.type
_entity_poly.pdbx_seq_one_letter_code
_entity_poly.pdbx_strand_id
1 'polypeptide(L)' 'MSSGTEHEASPDTLDEPDDVWEVDIEKQIGHDEYDPVGTLSLITVYFLIIAFLWVFMYFVEFLGRGPTVV' A
#
# COMPACT_ATOMS: atom_id res chain seq x y z
N MET A 1 -60.77 22.54 -25.23
CA MET A 1 -59.87 21.69 -26.04
C MET A 1 -58.67 22.54 -26.48
N SER A 2 -57.50 21.91 -26.66
CA SER A 2 -56.15 22.46 -26.98
C SER A 2 -55.32 22.80 -25.72
N SER A 3 -54.44 21.95 -25.18
CA SER A 3 -53.32 21.11 -25.68
C SER A 3 -52.01 21.87 -25.87
N GLY A 4 -51.10 21.71 -24.89
CA GLY A 4 -49.70 21.34 -25.10
C GLY A 4 -48.63 22.45 -25.14
N THR A 5 -47.57 22.20 -24.34
CA THR A 5 -46.15 22.61 -24.57
C THR A 5 -45.88 24.10 -24.22
N GLU A 6 -44.85 24.54 -23.49
CA GLU A 6 -43.46 24.10 -23.37
C GLU A 6 -42.90 24.41 -21.97
N HIS A 7 -42.26 23.41 -21.38
CA HIS A 7 -41.36 23.57 -20.25
C HIS A 7 -39.96 23.80 -20.85
N GLU A 8 -39.53 25.07 -20.92
CA GLU A 8 -38.13 25.42 -21.14
C GLU A 8 -37.65 26.30 -19.97
N ALA A 9 -37.47 25.65 -18.82
CA ALA A 9 -36.53 26.16 -17.83
C ALA A 9 -35.12 25.85 -18.36
N SER A 10 -34.52 26.84 -19.04
CA SER A 10 -33.13 26.79 -19.49
C SER A 10 -32.19 26.64 -18.28
N PRO A 11 -31.45 25.53 -18.13
CA PRO A 11 -30.48 25.36 -17.07
C PRO A 11 -29.10 25.62 -17.65
N ASP A 12 -28.82 26.87 -18.03
CA ASP A 12 -27.52 27.26 -18.57
C ASP A 12 -26.98 28.46 -17.78
N THR A 13 -26.67 28.19 -16.51
CA THR A 13 -25.76 28.99 -15.68
C THR A 13 -25.12 28.06 -14.66
N LEU A 14 -24.09 27.33 -15.07
CA LEU A 14 -23.14 26.68 -14.16
C LEU A 14 -21.75 27.23 -14.47
N ASP A 15 -21.39 28.31 -13.78
CA ASP A 15 -20.05 28.87 -13.78
C ASP A 15 -19.60 28.93 -12.31
N GLU A 16 -19.28 27.76 -11.76
CA GLU A 16 -18.70 27.62 -10.41
C GLU A 16 -17.64 26.50 -10.46
N PRO A 17 -16.35 26.82 -10.64
CA PRO A 17 -15.28 25.86 -10.47
C PRO A 17 -14.69 25.97 -9.06
N ASP A 18 -15.43 25.51 -8.04
CA ASP A 18 -14.97 25.61 -6.63
C ASP A 18 -14.60 24.26 -5.98
N ASP A 19 -14.44 23.18 -6.75
CA ASP A 19 -14.11 21.85 -6.20
C ASP A 19 -12.83 21.23 -6.80
N VAL A 20 -11.80 22.03 -7.04
CA VAL A 20 -10.48 21.53 -7.53
C VAL A 20 -9.65 20.84 -6.42
N TRP A 21 -10.20 20.75 -5.20
CA TRP A 21 -9.54 20.19 -4.02
C TRP A 21 -10.14 18.89 -3.50
N GLU A 22 -11.08 18.27 -4.22
CA GLU A 22 -11.52 16.92 -3.89
C GLU A 22 -10.45 15.92 -4.36
N VAL A 23 -9.34 15.92 -3.63
CA VAL A 23 -8.30 14.90 -3.78
C VAL A 23 -8.89 13.64 -3.16
N ASP A 24 -9.54 12.83 -4.00
CA ASP A 24 -9.98 11.48 -3.63
C ASP A 24 -8.72 10.60 -3.42
N ILE A 25 -8.12 10.72 -2.23
CA ILE A 25 -6.98 9.91 -1.80
C ILE A 25 -7.46 8.80 -0.88
N GLU A 26 -8.27 7.87 -1.38
CA GLU A 26 -8.51 6.62 -0.65
C GLU A 26 -8.84 5.50 -1.65
N LYS A 27 -7.89 5.06 -2.50
CA LYS A 27 -8.06 3.75 -3.15
C LYS A 27 -8.03 2.70 -2.05
N GLN A 28 -9.21 2.29 -1.57
CA GLN A 28 -9.37 1.18 -0.65
C GLN A 28 -8.83 -0.07 -1.36
N ILE A 29 -7.65 -0.54 -0.94
CA ILE A 29 -7.14 -1.84 -1.35
C ILE A 29 -8.10 -2.88 -0.73
N GLY A 30 -8.79 -3.62 -1.59
CA GLY A 30 -9.57 -4.76 -1.13
C GLY A 30 -8.65 -5.83 -0.55
N HIS A 31 -9.05 -6.51 0.51
CA HIS A 31 -8.25 -7.60 1.11
C HIS A 31 -8.06 -8.78 0.14
N ASP A 32 -8.89 -8.83 -0.90
CA ASP A 32 -8.82 -9.70 -2.07
C ASP A 32 -7.66 -9.38 -3.02
N GLU A 33 -7.13 -8.16 -3.00
CA GLU A 33 -5.95 -7.76 -3.78
C GLU A 33 -4.63 -8.03 -3.01
N TYR A 34 -4.71 -8.40 -1.72
CA TYR A 34 -3.55 -8.80 -0.92
C TYR A 34 -3.10 -10.23 -1.27
N ASP A 35 -1.84 -10.39 -1.67
CA ASP A 35 -1.22 -11.70 -1.87
C ASP A 35 -0.47 -12.16 -0.60
N PRO A 36 -1.08 -13.07 0.20
CA PRO A 36 -0.44 -13.58 1.42
C PRO A 36 0.79 -14.44 1.11
N VAL A 37 0.84 -15.10 -0.04
CA VAL A 37 1.94 -16.01 -0.40
C VAL A 37 3.16 -15.21 -0.83
N GLY A 38 2.96 -14.15 -1.62
CA GLY A 38 4.03 -13.21 -1.98
C GLY A 38 4.64 -12.53 -0.75
N THR A 39 3.79 -12.05 0.16
CA THR A 39 4.25 -11.43 1.42
C THR A 39 4.99 -12.41 2.32
N LEU A 40 4.48 -13.64 2.47
CA LEU A 40 5.15 -14.69 3.24
C LEU A 40 6.51 -15.05 2.64
N SER A 41 6.60 -15.11 1.31
CA SER A 41 7.85 -15.38 0.60
C SER A 41 8.88 -14.28 0.86
N LEU A 42 8.46 -13.01 0.82
CA LEU A 42 9.33 -11.87 1.13
C LEU A 42 9.85 -11.93 2.57
N ILE A 43 8.96 -12.18 3.53
CA ILE A 43 9.32 -12.33 4.95
C ILE A 43 10.30 -13.51 5.13
N THR A 44 10.04 -14.64 4.49
CA THR A 44 10.88 -15.84 4.60
C THR A 44 12.28 -15.58 4.05
N VAL A 45 12.40 -14.99 2.86
CA VAL A 45 13.68 -14.62 2.27
C VAL A 45 14.44 -13.64 3.17
N TYR A 46 13.75 -12.62 3.68
CA TYR A 46 14.35 -11.66 4.61
C TYR A 46 14.86 -12.32 5.89
N PHE A 47 14.05 -13.20 6.49
CA PHE A 47 14.43 -13.96 7.67
C PHE A 47 15.65 -14.85 7.41
N LEU A 48 15.72 -15.52 6.25
CA LEU A 48 16.86 -16.33 5.86
C LEU A 48 18.14 -15.49 5.71
N ILE A 49 18.04 -14.29 5.15
CA ILE A 49 19.19 -13.37 5.05
C ILE A 49 19.69 -12.99 6.45
N ILE A 50 18.79 -12.61 7.35
CA ILE A 50 19.16 -12.28 8.74
C ILE A 50 19.76 -13.48 9.44
N ALA A 51 19.12 -14.66 9.36
CA ALA A 51 19.61 -15.87 10.00
C ALA A 51 20.99 -16.26 9.46
N PHE A 52 21.20 -16.14 8.14
CA PHE A 52 22.50 -16.37 7.51
C PHE A 52 23.55 -15.39 8.02
N LEU A 53 23.25 -14.08 8.03
CA LEU A 53 24.17 -13.06 8.55
C LEU A 53 24.45 -13.25 10.04
N TRP A 54 23.45 -13.64 10.82
CA TRP A 54 23.58 -13.92 12.25
C TRP A 54 24.50 -15.12 12.50
N VAL A 55 24.26 -16.23 11.80
CA VAL A 55 25.13 -17.41 11.83
C VAL A 55 26.54 -17.05 11.37
N PHE A 56 26.68 -16.32 10.26
CA PHE A 56 27.97 -15.89 9.73
C PHE A 56 28.74 -15.01 10.72
N MET A 57 28.09 -14.04 11.35
CA MET A 57 28.67 -13.22 12.43
C MET A 57 29.10 -14.08 13.62
N TYR A 58 28.28 -15.04 14.03
CA TYR A 58 28.64 -16.00 15.07
C TYR A 58 29.90 -16.80 14.67
N PHE A 59 29.97 -17.30 13.44
CA PHE A 59 31.15 -18.01 12.96
C PHE A 59 32.40 -17.11 12.97
N VAL A 60 32.30 -15.86 12.47
CA VAL A 60 33.41 -14.90 12.45
C VAL A 60 33.93 -14.58 13.85
N GLU A 61 33.02 -14.38 14.81
CA GLU A 61 33.37 -14.07 16.20
C GLU A 61 34.02 -15.28 16.90
N PHE A 62 33.42 -16.47 16.77
CA PHE A 62 33.74 -17.60 17.65
C PHE A 62 34.67 -18.68 17.07
N LEU A 63 35.00 -18.68 15.77
CA LEU A 63 35.96 -19.65 15.18
C LEU A 63 37.44 -19.28 15.34
N GLY A 64 37.77 -18.07 15.80
CA GLY A 64 39.15 -17.58 15.90
C GLY A 64 39.54 -16.94 17.25
N ARG A 65 38.55 -16.55 18.07
CA ARG A 65 38.72 -16.02 19.43
C ARG A 65 37.55 -16.56 20.25
N GLY A 66 37.75 -17.66 20.97
CA GLY A 66 36.71 -18.24 21.81
C GLY A 66 36.17 -17.21 22.82
N PRO A 67 34.91 -17.34 23.29
CA PRO A 67 34.39 -16.48 24.34
C PRO A 67 35.24 -16.72 25.59
N THR A 68 36.17 -15.82 25.89
CA THR A 68 36.88 -15.84 27.17
C THR A 68 35.87 -15.45 28.24
N VAL A 69 35.24 -16.47 28.84
CA VAL A 69 34.55 -16.33 30.12
C VAL A 69 35.65 -16.19 31.17
N VAL A 70 35.88 -14.96 31.63
CA VAL A 70 36.74 -14.65 32.79
C VAL A 70 35.86 -14.58 34.03
#